data_AF-G5K3X8-F1
#
_entry.id   AF-G5K3X8-F1
#
_cell.length_a   1.000
_cell.length_b   1.000
_cell.length_c   1.000
_cell.angle_alpha   90.00
_cell.angle_beta   90.00
_cell.angle_gamma   90.00
#
_symmetry.space_group_name_H-M   'P 1'
#
loop_
_entity.id
_entity.type
_entity.pdbx_description
1 polymer ?
#
loop_
_entity_poly.entity_id
_entity_poly.type
_entity_poly.pdbx_seq_one_letter_code
_entity_poly.pdbx_strand_id
1 'polypeptide(L)' 'MRQNMEGAKQHNHWKLMAMRRTIETRFSELCSLFDMERTLDRGMTGLQLRIEQIILAYNLRYFEIN' A
#
# COMPACT_ATOMS: atom_id res chain seq x y z
N MET A 1 -24.89 -12.52 20.27
CA MET A 1 -23.59 -11.80 20.30
C MET A 1 -23.03 -11.77 18.88
N ARG A 2 -22.45 -10.66 18.41
CA ARG A 2 -21.90 -10.54 17.05
C ARG A 2 -20.64 -11.42 16.95
N GLN A 3 -20.73 -12.53 16.23
CA GLN A 3 -19.62 -13.47 15.99
C GLN A 3 -18.39 -12.77 15.35
N ASN A 4 -18.59 -11.61 14.71
CA ASN A 4 -17.53 -10.85 14.02
C ASN A 4 -16.51 -10.17 14.95
N MET A 5 -16.69 -10.23 16.27
CA MET A 5 -15.79 -9.61 17.25
C MET A 5 -14.81 -10.62 17.89
N GLU A 6 -14.89 -11.89 17.49
CA GLU A 6 -13.97 -12.92 17.94
C GLU A 6 -12.57 -12.61 17.39
N GLY A 7 -11.57 -12.45 18.27
CA GLY A 7 -10.22 -12.01 17.90
C GLY A 7 -9.99 -10.49 17.83
N ALA A 8 -11.01 -9.64 18.10
CA ALA A 8 -10.88 -8.19 18.02
C ALA A 8 -9.73 -7.62 18.90
N LYS A 9 -9.46 -8.23 20.06
CA LYS A 9 -8.33 -7.85 20.94
C LYS A 9 -6.95 -8.14 20.33
N GLN A 10 -6.83 -9.17 19.49
CA GLN A 10 -5.59 -9.50 18.79
C GLN A 10 -5.33 -8.51 17.64
N HIS A 11 -6.40 -8.11 16.93
CA HIS A 11 -6.33 -7.09 15.89
C HIS A 11 -6.17 -5.66 16.45
N ASN A 12 -6.73 -5.35 17.62
CA ASN A 12 -6.63 -4.03 18.26
C ASN A 12 -5.31 -3.77 19.00
N HIS A 13 -4.28 -4.59 18.80
CA HIS A 13 -2.96 -4.25 19.33
C HIS A 13 -2.44 -2.97 18.65
N TRP A 14 -2.18 -1.93 19.44
CA TRP A 14 -1.87 -0.58 18.92
C TRP A 14 -0.71 -0.57 17.93
N LYS A 15 0.32 -1.41 18.13
CA LYS A 15 1.46 -1.52 17.23
C LYS A 15 1.07 -2.14 15.88
N LEU A 16 0.17 -3.12 15.89
CA LEU A 16 -0.37 -3.73 14.67
C LEU A 16 -1.26 -2.73 13.91
N MET A 17 -2.06 -1.95 14.64
CA MET A 17 -2.87 -0.88 14.05
C MET A 17 -2.00 0.22 13.44
N ALA A 18 -0.90 0.60 14.08
CA ALA A 18 0.06 1.55 13.52
C ALA A 18 0.66 1.02 12.21
N MET A 19 1.13 -0.23 12.20
CA MET A 19 1.63 -0.87 10.97
C MET A 19 0.57 -0.92 9.86
N ARG A 20 -0.66 -1.31 10.19
CA ARG A 20 -1.77 -1.36 9.24
C ARG A 20 -2.06 0.01 8.63
N ARG A 21 -2.14 1.05 9.46
CA ARG A 21 -2.33 2.43 8.99
C ARG A 21 -1.20 2.88 8.08
N THR A 22 0.05 2.55 8.41
CA THR A 22 1.19 2.87 7.55
C THR A 22 1.05 2.20 6.19
N ILE A 23 0.73 0.90 6.16
CA ILE A 23 0.51 0.15 4.92
C ILE A 23 -0.63 0.78 4.10
N GLU A 24 -1.78 1.01 4.71
CA GLU A 24 -2.95 1.61 4.06
C GLU A 24 -2.64 3.01 3.50
N THR A 25 -1.90 3.82 4.25
CA THR A 25 -1.49 5.17 3.81
C THR A 25 -0.58 5.09 2.59
N ARG A 26 0.42 4.20 2.62
CA ARG A 26 1.34 4.03 1.47
C ARG A 26 0.62 3.54 0.23
N PHE A 27 -0.29 2.58 0.37
CA PHE A 27 -1.12 2.14 -0.77
C PHE A 27 -2.00 3.28 -1.30
N SER A 28 -2.63 4.07 -0.42
CA SER A 28 -3.42 5.22 -0.85
C SER A 28 -2.59 6.27 -1.60
N GLU A 29 -1.36 6.54 -1.16
CA GLU A 29 -0.41 7.42 -1.85
C GLU A 29 -0.06 6.86 -3.23
N LEU A 30 0.26 5.57 -3.31
CA LEU A 30 0.60 4.91 -4.57
C LEU A 30 -0.56 4.94 -5.58
N CYS A 31 -1.79 4.72 -5.14
CA CYS A 31 -2.97 4.80 -6.00
C CYS A 31 -3.27 6.24 -6.45
N SER A 32 -3.19 7.21 -5.54
CA SER A 32 -3.56 8.60 -5.84
C SER A 32 -2.51 9.37 -6.65
N LEU A 33 -1.23 9.04 -6.51
CA LEU A 33 -0.13 9.78 -7.14
C LEU A 33 0.40 9.10 -8.40
N PHE A 34 0.25 7.78 -8.51
CA PHE A 34 0.87 6.99 -9.58
C PHE A 34 -0.13 6.13 -10.36
N ASP A 35 -1.43 6.24 -10.06
CA ASP A 35 -2.50 5.47 -10.70
C ASP A 35 -2.22 3.95 -10.69
N MET A 36 -1.63 3.44 -9.59
CA MET A 36 -1.17 2.04 -9.48
C MET A 36 -2.26 1.02 -9.83
N GLU A 37 -3.52 1.29 -9.46
CA GLU A 37 -4.68 0.42 -9.73
C GLU A 37 -5.13 0.43 -11.20
N ARG A 38 -4.68 1.40 -12.00
CA ARG A 38 -5.10 1.61 -13.40
C ARG A 38 -3.97 1.33 -14.38
N THR A 39 -3.24 0.25 -14.14
CA THR A 39 -2.20 -0.19 -15.06
C THR A 39 -2.83 -0.79 -16.33
N LEU A 40 -2.47 -0.24 -17.50
CA LEU A 40 -2.97 -0.68 -18.81
C LEU A 40 -2.12 -1.80 -19.45
N ASP A 41 -1.06 -2.23 -18.76
CA ASP A 41 -0.18 -3.29 -19.24
C ASP A 41 -0.91 -4.63 -19.32
N ARG A 42 -0.97 -5.19 -20.53
CA ARG A 42 -1.72 -6.42 -20.83
C ARG A 42 -0.90 -7.70 -20.63
N GLY A 43 0.34 -7.57 -20.18
CA GLY A 43 1.27 -8.68 -19.96
C GLY A 43 1.92 -8.61 -18.59
N MET A 44 2.21 -9.78 -18.00
CA MET A 44 2.77 -9.90 -16.65
C MET A 44 4.09 -9.13 -16.50
N THR A 45 4.98 -9.21 -17.50
CA THR A 45 6.25 -8.49 -17.50
C THR A 45 6.07 -6.97 -17.52
N GLY A 46 5.11 -6.48 -18.30
CA GLY A 46 4.79 -5.05 -18.35
C GLY A 46 4.22 -4.55 -17.02
N LEU A 47 3.28 -5.31 -16.45
CA LEU A 47 2.71 -5.01 -15.14
C LEU A 47 3.78 -4.99 -14.04
N GLN A 48 4.69 -5.97 -14.04
CA GLN A 48 5.81 -6.02 -13.09
C GLN A 48 6.72 -4.80 -13.24
N LEU A 49 7.17 -4.49 -14.46
CA LEU A 49 8.02 -3.33 -14.73
C LEU A 49 7.34 -2.02 -14.29
N ARG A 50 6.04 -1.88 -14.55
CA ARG A 50 5.27 -0.71 -14.15
C ARG A 50 5.22 -0.55 -12.63
N ILE A 51 4.98 -1.63 -11.90
CA ILE A 51 5.00 -1.62 -10.42
C ILE A 51 6.39 -1.25 -9.91
N GLU A 52 7.46 -1.83 -10.47
CA GLU A 52 8.85 -1.53 -10.08
C GLU A 52 9.19 -0.04 -10.29
N GLN A 53 8.78 0.53 -11.43
CA GLN A 53 8.97 1.97 -11.72
C GLN A 53 8.22 2.87 -10.74
N ILE A 54 6.96 2.53 -10.42
CA ILE A 54 6.14 3.30 -9.46
C ILE A 54 6.79 3.27 -8.08
N ILE A 55 7.23 2.10 -7.60
CA ILE A 55 7.88 1.96 -6.30
C ILE A 55 9.20 2.76 -6.26
N LEU A 56 10.00 2.70 -7.34
CA LEU A 56 11.24 3.47 -7.45
C LEU A 56 10.98 4.98 -7.37
N ALA A 57 10.03 5.49 -8.15
CA ALA A 57 9.67 6.91 -8.15
C ALA A 57 9.14 7.38 -6.79
N TYR A 58 8.32 6.56 -6.14
CA TYR A 58 7.83 6.82 -4.78
C TYR A 58 8.99 6.91 -3.77
N ASN A 59 9.94 5.96 -3.83
CA ASN A 59 11.09 5.94 -2.92
C ASN A 59 12.01 7.15 -3.15
N LEU A 60 12.30 7.50 -4.39
CA LEU A 60 13.13 8.68 -4.72
C LEU A 60 12.48 9.97 -4.21
N ARG A 61 11.17 10.14 -4.40
CA ARG A 61 10.44 11.28 -3.83
C ARG A 61 10.52 11.33 -2.30
N TYR A 62 10.49 10.17 -1.64
CA TYR A 62 10.68 10.12 -0.19
C TYR A 62 12.09 10.56 0.22
N PHE A 63 13.13 10.20 -0.55
CA PHE A 63 14.50 10.66 -0.30
C PHE A 63 14.71 12.16 -0.58
N GLU A 64 14.02 12.74 -1.56
CA GLU A 64 14.16 14.17 -1.89
C GLU A 64 13.42 15.10 -0.91
N ILE A 65 12.41 14.58 -0.20
CA ILE A 65 11.54 15.35 0.71
C ILE A 65 12.00 15.23 2.18
N ASN A 66 12.87 14.27 2.52
CA ASN A 66 13.45 14.10 3.87
C ASN A 66 14.92 14.54 3.92
#